data_AF-A0A924BKW4-F1
#
_entry.id   AF-A0A924BKW4-F1
#
_cell.length_a   1.000
_cell.length_b   1.000
_cell.length_c   1.000
_cell.angle_alpha   90.00
_cell.angle_beta   90.00
_cell.angle_gamma   90.00
#
_symmetry.space_group_name_H-M   'P 1'
#
loop_
_entity.id
_entity.type
_entity.pdbx_description
1 polymer ?
#
loop_
_entity_poly.entity_id
_entity_poly.type
_entity_poly.pdbx_seq_one_letter_code
_entity_poly.pdbx_strand_id
1 'polypeptide(L)' 'AVARAGDPVAMARAFGQAVAAGRAAFEAGLMPPRDMAVPSTPVLGMANLGLGGMR' A
#
# COMPACT_ATOMS: atom_id res chain seq x y z
N ALA A 1 19.69 -8.43 -12.80
CA ALA A 1 19.23 -8.80 -11.45
C ALA A 1 19.55 -10.27 -11.14
N VAL A 2 18.85 -11.25 -11.74
CA VAL A 2 19.04 -12.69 -11.48
C VAL A 2 20.47 -13.18 -11.73
N ALA A 3 21.02 -12.96 -12.92
CA ALA A 3 22.35 -13.47 -13.31
C ALA A 3 23.55 -12.88 -12.54
N ARG A 4 23.33 -11.79 -11.78
CA ARG A 4 24.36 -11.13 -10.96
C ARG A 4 24.06 -11.24 -9.46
N ALA A 5 23.05 -11.99 -9.07
CA ALA A 5 22.68 -12.18 -7.67
C ALA A 5 23.65 -13.16 -6.98
N GLY A 6 23.82 -13.02 -5.66
CA GLY A 6 24.61 -13.97 -4.88
C GLY A 6 24.05 -15.39 -4.91
N ASP A 7 22.73 -15.54 -5.01
CA ASP A 7 22.04 -16.79 -5.34
C ASP A 7 21.09 -16.57 -6.54
N PRO A 8 21.53 -16.89 -7.76
CA PRO A 8 20.72 -16.74 -8.97
C PRO A 8 19.47 -17.63 -8.98
N VAL A 9 19.49 -18.81 -8.34
CA VAL A 9 18.37 -19.74 -8.35
C VAL A 9 17.27 -19.24 -7.42
N ALA A 10 17.62 -18.80 -6.21
CA ALA A 10 16.69 -18.17 -5.29
C ALA A 10 16.11 -16.88 -5.90
N MET A 11 16.94 -16.06 -6.56
CA MET A 11 16.50 -14.84 -7.22
C MET A 11 15.54 -15.13 -8.39
N ALA A 12 15.80 -16.16 -9.20
CA ALA A 12 14.90 -16.57 -10.27
C ALA A 12 13.51 -16.98 -9.73
N ARG A 13 13.48 -17.74 -8.63
CA ARG A 13 12.23 -18.14 -7.95
C ARG A 13 11.47 -16.91 -7.44
N ALA A 14 12.15 -15.98 -6.79
CA ALA A 14 11.55 -14.76 -6.26
C ALA A 14 10.93 -13.90 -7.38
N PHE A 15 11.64 -13.72 -8.50
CA PHE A 15 11.09 -13.00 -9.66
C PHE A 15 9.88 -13.72 -10.26
N GLY A 16 9.91 -15.05 -10.36
CA GLY A 16 8.77 -15.83 -10.80
C GLY A 16 7.52 -15.60 -9.94
N GLN A 17 7.68 -15.57 -8.62
CA GLN A 17 6.60 -15.27 -7.68
C GLN A 17 6.10 -13.82 -7.84
N ALA A 18 6.99 -12.85 -8.00
CA ALA A 18 6.61 -11.45 -8.20
C ALA A 18 5.76 -11.25 -9.47
N VAL A 19 6.14 -11.90 -10.57
CA VAL A 19 5.37 -11.86 -11.83
C VAL A 19 3.99 -12.51 -11.66
N ALA A 20 3.93 -13.68 -11.02
CA ALA A 20 2.67 -14.38 -10.77
C ALA A 20 1.73 -13.54 -9.89
N ALA A 21 2.25 -12.94 -8.82
CA ALA A 21 1.49 -12.06 -7.95
C ALA A 21 0.97 -10.81 -8.69
N GLY A 22 1.82 -10.18 -9.53
CA GLY A 22 1.42 -9.03 -10.35
C GLY A 22 0.30 -9.38 -11.33
N ARG A 23 0.38 -10.55 -11.98
CA ARG A 23 -0.70 -11.04 -12.86
C ARG A 23 -1.99 -11.27 -12.09
N ALA A 24 -1.93 -11.95 -10.95
CA ALA A 24 -3.11 -12.18 -10.12
C ALA A 24 -3.76 -10.86 -9.66
N ALA A 25 -2.95 -9.86 -9.28
CA ALA A 25 -3.46 -8.53 -8.90
C ALA A 25 -4.12 -7.80 -10.09
N PHE A 26 -3.58 -7.93 -11.30
CA PHE A 26 -4.19 -7.39 -12.50
C PHE A 26 -5.55 -8.06 -12.80
N GLU A 27 -5.61 -9.38 -12.72
CA GLU A 27 -6.85 -10.16 -12.96
C GLU A 27 -7.91 -9.93 -11.87
N ALA A 28 -7.50 -9.71 -10.62
CA ALA A 28 -8.40 -9.41 -9.50
C ALA A 28 -9.04 -8.02 -9.56
N GLY A 29 -8.54 -7.14 -10.44
CA GLY A 29 -8.96 -5.75 -10.53
C GLY A 29 -8.24 -4.87 -9.51
N LEU A 30 -7.50 -3.88 -10.01
CA LEU A 30 -6.85 -2.89 -9.18
C LEU A 30 -7.88 -1.98 -8.49
N MET A 31 -7.58 -1.55 -7.26
CA MET A 31 -8.37 -0.51 -6.60
C MET A 31 -8.39 0.74 -7.49
N PRO A 32 -9.56 1.36 -7.73
CA PRO A 32 -9.63 2.58 -8.50
C PRO A 32 -8.76 3.66 -7.85
N PRO A 33 -8.06 4.48 -8.65
CA PRO A 33 -7.41 5.68 -8.13
C PRO A 33 -8.42 6.51 -7.35
N ARG A 34 -8.03 6.95 -6.15
CA ARG A 34 -8.86 7.84 -5.34
C ARG A 34 -8.44 9.27 -5.63
N ASP A 35 -9.37 10.09 -6.07
CA ASP A 35 -9.12 11.52 -6.34
C ASP A 35 -8.88 12.33 -5.06
N MET A 36 -9.44 11.85 -3.94
CA MET A 36 -9.23 12.44 -2.62
C MET A 36 -8.20 11.61 -1.84
N ALA A 37 -7.05 12.23 -1.58
CA ALA A 37 -6.07 11.70 -0.64
C ALA A 37 -6.71 11.63 0.76
N VAL A 38 -6.60 10.47 1.42
CA VAL A 38 -6.90 10.36 2.85
C VAL A 38 -5.61 10.71 3.59
N PRO A 39 -5.56 11.80 4.37
CA PRO A 39 -4.39 12.09 5.18
C PRO A 39 -4.13 10.93 6.14
N SER A 40 -2.88 10.47 6.24
CA SER A 40 -2.46 9.45 7.21
C SER A 40 -2.63 9.91 8.67
N THR A 41 -2.86 11.21 8.86
CA THR A 41 -3.27 11.87 10.10
C THR A 41 -4.67 12.47 9.93
N PRO A 42 -5.76 11.67 9.96
CA PRO A 42 -7.09 12.24 9.99
C PRO A 42 -7.19 13.13 11.23
N VAL A 43 -7.69 14.37 11.06
CA VAL A 43 -7.85 15.39 12.12
C VAL A 43 -8.96 15.01 13.11
N LEU A 44 -9.05 13.74 13.48
CA LEU A 44 -9.89 13.22 14.57
C LEU A 44 -9.11 13.26 15.90
N GLY A 45 -8.45 14.38 16.14
CA GLY A 45 -7.77 14.72 17.40
C GLY A 45 -7.96 16.18 17.82
N MET A 46 -8.77 16.98 17.09
CA MET A 46 -9.09 18.36 17.46
C MET A 46 -10.59 18.69 17.43
N ALA A 47 -11.47 17.68 17.40
CA ALA A 47 -12.92 17.90 17.30
C ALA A 47 -13.74 17.38 18.51
N ASN A 48 -13.14 17.16 19.69
CA ASN A 48 -13.95 16.81 20.87
C ASN A 48 -13.41 17.24 22.26
N LEU A 49 -12.92 18.46 22.48
CA LEU A 49 -12.88 19.04 23.84
C LEU A 49 -12.62 20.56 23.78
N GLY A 50 -13.67 21.38 23.88
CA GLY A 50 -13.50 22.83 24.06
C GLY A 50 -14.68 23.77 23.85
N LEU A 51 -15.85 23.33 23.37
CA LEU A 51 -17.07 24.17 23.33
C LEU A 51 -18.19 23.50 24.12
N GLY A 52 -17.98 23.42 25.43
CA GLY A 52 -18.96 22.96 26.41
C GLY A 52 -18.60 23.53 27.77
N GLY A 53 -19.04 24.75 28.04
CA GLY A 53 -18.95 25.39 29.36
C GLY A 53 -18.25 26.75 29.35
N MET A 54 -19.02 27.81 29.16
CA MET A 54 -19.07 29.03 29.99
C MET A 54 -19.74 30.18 29.22
N ARG A 55 -21.07 30.08 29.12
CA ARG A 55 -22.09 31.13 29.30
C ARG A 55 -23.36 30.75 28.56
#